data_AF-A0A3S3PGA5-F1
#
_entry.id   AF-A0A3S3PGA5-F1
#
_cell.length_a   1.000
_cell.length_b   1.000
_cell.length_c   1.000
_cell.angle_alpha   90.00
_cell.angle_beta   90.00
_cell.angle_gamma   90.00
#
_symmetry.space_group_name_H-M   'P 1'
#
loop_
_entity.id
_entity.type
_entity.pdbx_description
1 polymer ?
#
loop_
_entity_poly.entity_id
_entity_poly.type
_entity_poly.pdbx_seq_one_letter_code
_entity_poly.pdbx_strand_id
1 'polypeptide(L)'
;MAGAEGGGPDDTGGVLFALGAWIDPQDPATIADYDAWEDQIVVVYDPEAGAAPRLSIEPSDTLGAAWVVLNGTRLAEVLEAGSLAPRDVLLLTPAEFAHF
;
A
#
# COMPACT_ATOMS: atom_id res chain seq x y z
N MET A 1 -2.38 10.79 -29.59
CA MET A 1 -2.96 10.54 -28.25
C MET A 1 -3.83 9.31 -28.38
N ALA A 2 -3.28 8.12 -28.08
CA ALA A 2 -4.03 6.86 -27.99
C ALA A 2 -3.14 5.82 -27.30
N GLY A 3 -3.69 5.10 -26.32
CA GLY A 3 -3.18 3.82 -25.83
C GLY A 3 -2.60 3.82 -24.41
N ALA A 4 -3.46 3.87 -23.40
CA ALA A 4 -3.16 3.30 -22.08
C ALA A 4 -4.43 2.60 -21.59
N GLU A 5 -4.70 1.43 -22.15
CA GLU A 5 -5.75 0.51 -21.69
C GLU A 5 -5.05 -0.78 -21.30
N GLY A 6 -4.42 -0.77 -20.13
CA GLY A 6 -3.96 -1.97 -19.45
C GLY A 6 -4.96 -2.28 -18.35
N GLY A 7 -5.92 -3.15 -18.66
CA GLY A 7 -6.98 -3.56 -17.74
C GLY A 7 -7.96 -4.47 -18.47
N GLY A 8 -7.44 -5.58 -19.01
CA GLY A 8 -8.27 -6.61 -19.61
C GLY A 8 -8.89 -7.50 -18.51
N PRO A 9 -10.14 -7.96 -18.68
CA PRO A 9 -10.89 -8.74 -17.67
C PRO A 9 -10.39 -10.17 -17.44
N ASP A 10 -9.13 -10.48 -17.81
CA ASP A 10 -8.50 -11.81 -17.69
C ASP A 10 -7.38 -11.85 -16.63
N ASP A 11 -7.08 -10.75 -15.92
CA ASP A 11 -6.22 -10.77 -14.74
C ASP A 11 -7.05 -11.12 -13.50
N THR A 12 -7.43 -12.40 -13.36
CA THR A 12 -8.03 -12.95 -12.12
C THR A 12 -6.97 -13.20 -11.04
N GLY A 13 -5.91 -12.40 -11.05
CA GLY A 13 -4.76 -12.51 -10.17
C GLY A 13 -4.62 -11.22 -9.39
N GLY A 14 -4.48 -11.34 -8.07
CA GLY A 14 -4.18 -10.23 -7.20
C GLY A 14 -3.01 -9.37 -7.65
N VAL A 15 -3.11 -8.07 -7.40
CA VAL A 15 -2.08 -7.09 -7.65
C VAL A 15 -1.27 -6.84 -6.39
N LEU A 16 0.04 -6.63 -6.54
CA LEU A 16 0.90 -6.20 -5.45
C LEU A 16 1.08 -4.69 -5.49
N PHE A 17 0.70 -4.02 -4.40
CA PHE A 17 0.93 -2.59 -4.18
C PHE A 17 2.12 -2.38 -3.24
N ALA A 18 3.27 -2.00 -3.80
CA ALA A 18 4.46 -1.68 -3.02
C ALA A 18 4.50 -0.20 -2.63
N LEU A 19 4.60 0.05 -1.32
CA LEU A 19 4.71 1.38 -0.71
C LEU A 19 6.07 1.51 -0.03
N GLY A 20 6.62 2.72 0.04
CA GLY A 20 7.91 2.93 0.69
C GLY A 20 8.41 4.37 0.62
N ALA A 21 9.71 4.54 0.88
CA ALA A 21 10.36 5.85 0.97
C ALA A 21 10.38 6.65 -0.36
N TRP A 22 10.01 6.04 -1.48
CA TRP A 22 9.87 6.72 -2.77
C TRP A 22 8.57 7.51 -2.92
N ILE A 23 7.63 7.36 -2.00
CA ILE A 23 6.39 8.14 -1.97
C ILE A 23 6.66 9.47 -1.28
N ASP A 24 6.23 10.58 -1.91
CA ASP A 24 6.29 11.90 -1.29
C ASP A 24 5.26 11.99 -0.14
N PRO A 25 5.67 12.26 1.11
CA PRO A 25 4.75 12.42 2.23
C PRO A 25 3.75 13.57 2.08
N GLN A 26 4.01 14.54 1.20
CA GLN A 26 3.09 15.65 0.89
C GLN A 26 2.12 15.31 -0.24
N ASP A 27 2.37 14.22 -0.97
CA ASP A 27 1.51 13.70 -2.03
C ASP A 27 1.45 12.16 -1.94
N PRO A 28 0.79 11.60 -0.91
CA PRO A 28 0.68 10.16 -0.74
C PRO A 28 -0.01 9.49 -1.94
N ALA A 29 0.31 8.22 -2.18
CA ALA A 29 -0.32 7.47 -3.26
C ALA A 29 -1.82 7.23 -3.00
N THR A 30 -2.57 6.92 -4.06
CA THR A 30 -3.95 6.44 -3.97
C THR A 30 -4.06 5.05 -4.58
N ILE A 31 -4.64 4.10 -3.84
CA ILE A 31 -5.01 2.77 -4.31
C ILE A 31 -6.53 2.79 -4.48
N ALA A 32 -7.02 2.64 -5.71
CA ALA A 32 -8.42 2.95 -6.05
C ALA A 32 -9.36 1.75 -5.94
N ASP A 33 -8.85 0.54 -6.08
CA ASP A 33 -9.60 -0.69 -6.34
C ASP A 33 -9.00 -1.89 -5.59
N TYR A 34 -8.69 -1.71 -4.30
CA TYR A 34 -8.13 -2.77 -3.46
C TYR A 34 -9.16 -3.87 -3.14
N ASP A 35 -8.85 -5.11 -3.47
CA ASP A 35 -9.56 -6.31 -2.99
C ASP A 35 -8.71 -7.08 -1.97
N ALA A 36 -9.17 -7.14 -0.72
CA ALA A 36 -8.47 -7.84 0.36
C ALA A 36 -8.32 -9.37 0.18
N TRP A 37 -9.03 -9.98 -0.77
CA TRP A 37 -8.94 -11.41 -1.08
C TRP A 37 -7.97 -11.72 -2.20
N GLU A 38 -7.70 -10.76 -3.07
CA GLU A 38 -6.85 -10.94 -4.24
C GLU A 38 -5.54 -10.17 -4.04
N ASP A 39 -5.59 -8.91 -3.63
CA ASP A 39 -4.46 -8.00 -3.61
C ASP A 39 -3.59 -8.10 -2.34
N GLN A 40 -2.33 -7.68 -2.49
CA GLN A 40 -1.39 -7.58 -1.37
C GLN A 40 -0.76 -6.19 -1.31
N ILE A 41 -0.88 -5.52 -0.16
CA ILE A 41 -0.11 -4.32 0.14
C ILE A 41 1.19 -4.71 0.83
N VAL A 42 2.30 -4.17 0.34
CA VAL A 42 3.63 -4.31 0.94
C VAL A 42 4.16 -2.93 1.29
N VAL A 43 4.66 -2.76 2.51
CA VAL A 43 5.37 -1.56 2.94
C VAL A 43 6.85 -1.90 3.10
N VAL A 44 7.67 -1.32 2.23
CA VAL A 44 9.12 -1.45 2.26
C VAL A 44 9.70 -0.39 3.20
N TYR A 45 10.33 -0.83 4.29
CA TYR A 45 10.90 0.02 5.32
C TYR A 45 12.42 -0.09 5.38
N ASP A 46 13.11 0.97 5.78
CA ASP A 46 14.56 0.94 6.01
C ASP A 46 14.88 0.33 7.38
N PRO A 47 15.52 -0.86 7.45
CA PRO A 47 15.88 -1.47 8.72
C PRO A 47 17.00 -0.72 9.47
N GLU A 48 17.80 0.09 8.76
CA GLU A 48 18.91 0.85 9.34
C GLU A 48 18.46 2.18 9.97
N ALA A 49 17.17 2.52 9.86
CA ALA A 49 16.58 3.72 10.47
C ALA A 49 16.62 3.73 12.02
N GLY A 50 17.04 2.63 12.65
CA GLY A 50 17.35 2.55 14.08
C GLY A 50 16.13 2.40 15.01
N ALA A 51 14.92 2.33 14.45
CA ALA A 51 13.68 2.05 15.19
C ALA A 51 12.86 0.97 14.48
N ALA A 52 12.17 0.13 15.24
CA ALA A 52 11.25 -0.85 14.67
C ALA A 52 10.11 -0.14 13.92
N PRO A 53 9.71 -0.62 12.72
CA PRO A 53 8.64 -0.02 11.96
C PRO A 53 7.31 -0.11 12.72
N ARG A 54 6.59 1.00 12.79
CA ARG A 54 5.22 1.07 13.32
C ARG A 54 4.25 1.29 12.19
N LEU A 55 3.56 0.23 11.80
CA LEU A 55 2.49 0.28 10.83
C LEU A 55 1.14 0.51 11.54
N SER A 56 0.37 1.48 11.07
CA SER A 56 -1.03 1.68 11.43
C SER A 56 -1.90 1.78 10.19
N ILE A 57 -3.16 1.36 10.32
CA ILE A 57 -4.23 1.67 9.38
C ILE A 57 -5.12 2.69 10.09
N GLU A 58 -5.26 3.87 9.51
CA GLU A 58 -5.99 4.99 10.10
C GLU A 58 -7.19 5.37 9.23
N PRO A 59 -8.31 5.82 9.80
CA PRO A 59 -9.45 6.25 8.99
C PRO A 59 -9.07 7.46 8.12
N SER A 60 -9.55 7.47 6.87
CA SER A 60 -9.48 8.67 6.02
C SER A 60 -10.70 9.57 6.21
N ASP A 61 -10.58 10.82 5.77
CA ASP A 61 -11.71 11.74 5.62
C ASP A 61 -12.64 11.30 4.48
N THR A 62 -12.12 10.53 3.51
CA THR A 62 -12.92 9.89 2.46
C THR A 62 -13.69 8.71 3.05
N LEU A 63 -15.02 8.71 2.87
CA LEU A 63 -15.90 7.68 3.43
C LEU A 63 -15.52 6.28 2.93
N GLY A 64 -15.25 5.37 3.86
CA GLY A 64 -14.89 3.98 3.54
C GLY A 64 -13.44 3.79 3.12
N ALA A 65 -12.63 4.85 3.08
CA ALA A 65 -11.21 4.77 2.81
C ALA A 65 -10.37 4.75 4.11
N ALA A 66 -9.14 4.25 3.98
CA ALA A 66 -8.18 4.21 5.07
C ALA A 66 -6.77 4.59 4.61
N TRP A 67 -5.99 5.15 5.51
CA TRP A 67 -4.58 5.46 5.32
C TRP A 67 -3.71 4.29 5.75
N VAL A 68 -2.77 3.89 4.89
CA VAL A 68 -1.61 3.07 5.29
C VAL A 68 -0.53 4.01 5.80
N VAL A 69 -0.19 3.89 7.09
CA VAL A 69 0.70 4.82 7.79
C VAL A 69 1.91 4.06 8.35
N LEU A 70 3.11 4.52 8.02
CA LEU A 70 4.36 4.00 8.57
C LEU A 70 5.04 5.08 9.42
N ASN A 71 5.27 4.80 10.70
CA ASN A 71 5.92 5.72 11.64
C ASN A 71 5.28 7.12 11.73
N GLY A 72 3.96 7.21 11.47
CA GLY A 72 3.22 8.48 11.42
C GLY A 72 3.21 9.16 10.05
N THR A 73 3.90 8.60 9.05
CA THR A 73 3.89 9.07 7.66
C THR A 73 2.82 8.33 6.86
N ARG A 74 1.88 9.07 6.26
CA ARG A 74 0.88 8.51 5.34
C ARG A 74 1.57 8.15 4.03
N LEU A 75 1.47 6.88 3.64
CA LEU A 75 2.06 6.36 2.41
C LEU A 75 1.01 6.23 1.30
N ALA A 76 -0.18 5.73 1.62
CA ALA A 76 -1.24 5.61 0.64
C ALA A 76 -2.62 5.77 1.28
N GLU A 77 -3.52 6.41 0.54
CA GLU A 77 -4.96 6.29 0.75
C GLU A 77 -5.48 5.08 -0.02
N VAL A 78 -6.13 4.16 0.67
CA VAL A 78 -6.80 3.01 0.07
C VAL A 78 -8.28 3.34 0.02
N LEU A 79 -8.82 3.51 -1.19
CA LEU A 79 -10.24 3.67 -1.41
C LEU A 79 -10.93 2.33 -1.18
N GLU A 80 -12.16 2.37 -0.67
CA GLU A 80 -12.95 1.17 -0.38
C GLU A 80 -12.21 0.14 0.49
N ALA A 81 -11.40 0.61 1.46
CA ALA A 81 -10.49 -0.20 2.27
C ALA A 81 -11.15 -1.33 3.07
N GLY A 82 -12.49 -1.35 3.18
CA GLY A 82 -13.23 -2.47 3.75
C GLY A 82 -12.77 -2.83 5.16
N SER A 83 -12.24 -4.04 5.32
CA SER A 83 -11.71 -4.55 6.59
C SER A 83 -10.19 -4.49 6.72
N LEU A 84 -9.50 -3.72 5.86
CA LEU A 84 -8.05 -3.57 5.86
C LEU A 84 -7.53 -3.26 7.27
N ALA A 85 -6.63 -4.11 7.76
CA ALA A 85 -6.00 -3.99 9.06
C ALA A 85 -4.48 -4.13 8.93
N PRO A 86 -3.70 -3.68 9.94
CA PRO A 86 -2.24 -3.76 9.88
C PRO A 86 -1.68 -5.18 9.63
N ARG A 87 -2.44 -6.23 10.01
CA ARG A 87 -2.06 -7.63 9.80
C ARG A 87 -2.15 -8.08 8.32
N ASP A 88 -2.87 -7.33 7.50
CA ASP A 88 -3.08 -7.65 6.08
C ASP A 88 -1.99 -7.00 5.20
N VAL A 89 -1.11 -6.18 5.79
CA VAL A 89 0.00 -5.51 5.11
C VAL A 89 1.31 -6.18 5.51
N LEU A 90 2.12 -6.54 4.51
CA LEU A 90 3.46 -7.10 4.75
C LEU A 90 4.48 -5.98 4.94
N LEU A 91 5.33 -6.12 5.95
CA LEU A 91 6.50 -5.26 6.14
C LEU A 91 7.73 -6.00 5.65
N LEU A 92 8.42 -5.42 4.67
CA LEU A 92 9.65 -5.99 4.11
C LEU A 92 10.77 -4.96 4.14
N THR A 93 12.00 -5.42 4.33
CA THR A 93 13.20 -4.65 4.02
C THR A 93 13.43 -4.62 2.50
N PRO A 94 14.26 -3.69 1.97
CA PRO A 94 14.58 -3.67 0.54
C PRO A 94 15.19 -4.98 0.04
N ALA A 95 15.97 -5.67 0.88
CA ALA A 95 16.58 -6.94 0.55
C ALA A 95 15.54 -8.07 0.43
N GLU A 96 14.56 -8.12 1.33
CA GLU A 96 13.46 -9.09 1.25
C GLU A 96 12.56 -8.80 0.06
N PHE A 97 12.24 -7.53 -0.21
CA PHE A 97 11.41 -7.12 -1.33
C PHE A 97 12.06 -7.45 -2.69
N ALA A 98 13.39 -7.36 -2.81
CA ALA A 98 14.11 -7.72 -4.02
C ALA A 98 14.03 -9.22 -4.38
N HIS A 99 13.57 -10.06 -3.46
CA HIS A 99 13.40 -11.50 -3.62
C HIS A 99 11.94 -11.94 -3.52
N PHE A 100 11.01 -10.98 -3.50
CA PHE A 100 9.58 -11.20 -3.36
C PHE A 100 8.91 -11.61 -4.68
#